data_AF-A0A6I2GZM9-F1
#
_entry.id   AF-A0A6I2GZM9-F1
#
_cell.length_a   1.000
_cell.length_b   1.000
_cell.length_c   1.000
_cell.angle_alpha   90.00
_cell.angle_beta   90.00
_cell.angle_gamma   90.00
#
_symmetry.space_group_name_H-M   'P 1'
#
loop_
_entity.id
_entity.type
_entity.pdbx_description
1 polymer ?
#
loop_
_entity_poly.entity_id
_entity_poly.type
_entity_poly.pdbx_seq_one_letter_code
_entity_poly.pdbx_strand_id
1 'polypeptide(L)'
;MPRRLLPRAALSRAPALLLSLFLTGTLACVKRQVDYEREYARSLAPKTYAPPAAPAPAGARPEAPPHRTVRVRLYADEAYRAQGLHWERDFTEQLRRASQDVEGTLGVVFELDSARPCSLPADTRDLEGALVALEALDPGDDVDLVVGLLPALRVFTASHNDLGRARMFGRHMVLRGMENPEEHQQILGVLSHLPSAEQDALYRERKLHKETSVLLHEWAHTLGAFHESDSHWTMAPVYDVTQAGFSPPTLQLLALSLRHVPQARRDVQAQKAWAAELTQLLSTTAWPAWEGPAKQEVLAWAERVQSGEEPLTREPPQQLSAGDRKRFEQVVALEHAGRLEVAAQTLEPLVPRYRRNAAVQVMACYLSSRVAPSQPSTADRCEAADKAFPEEASPALNLASLRLQAKDPEGAEAHLVRARARLQAHPPEENPGVWLALAGLLRNASCVSWAEEAAAQAKGQQGAEEVATWAARTRHWMGLPPPPAKSAVPPEQEGRFVRRVRDIEALLERGASAQARTATASLGKDFPGAPLVLQLQCEAQVRTGQLVPARALCLRALEAQEDLVQAHFLLGWMADAKHQPAEARPHLERVVALEPAHEEAWRLLARQYRAGGQGAQLEALKARYRAQFARELP
;
A
#
# COMPACT_ATOMS: atom_id res chain seq x y z
N MET A 1 -13.56 -44.55 -54.33
CA MET A 1 -14.62 -45.45 -53.82
C MET A 1 -15.52 -44.66 -52.87
N PRO A 2 -16.86 -44.84 -52.88
CA PRO A 2 -17.74 -43.98 -53.71
C PRO A 2 -18.93 -43.32 -52.96
N ARG A 3 -19.59 -42.33 -53.60
CA ARG A 3 -21.06 -42.19 -53.84
C ARG A 3 -21.36 -40.79 -54.47
N ARG A 4 -21.86 -40.67 -55.72
CA ARG A 4 -23.28 -40.72 -56.21
C ARG A 4 -24.11 -39.51 -55.70
N LEU A 5 -24.93 -38.72 -56.41
CA LEU A 5 -25.70 -38.72 -57.70
C LEU A 5 -26.27 -37.26 -57.89
N LEU A 6 -26.24 -36.61 -59.07
CA LEU A 6 -27.31 -36.39 -60.11
C LEU A 6 -28.52 -35.44 -59.71
N PRO A 7 -29.42 -34.99 -60.64
CA PRO A 7 -29.37 -33.73 -61.42
C PRO A 7 -30.77 -33.01 -61.56
N ARG A 8 -30.93 -31.98 -62.44
CA ARG A 8 -31.98 -31.89 -63.52
C ARG A 8 -32.19 -30.47 -64.12
N ALA A 9 -32.59 -30.51 -65.41
CA ALA A 9 -32.99 -29.46 -66.36
C ALA A 9 -34.27 -28.68 -65.96
N ALA A 10 -34.82 -27.65 -66.63
CA ALA A 10 -34.86 -27.28 -68.06
C ALA A 10 -35.29 -25.79 -68.27
N LEU A 11 -35.12 -25.27 -69.50
CA LEU A 11 -35.45 -23.91 -69.97
C LEU A 11 -36.77 -23.83 -70.78
N SER A 12 -37.49 -22.70 -70.70
CA SER A 12 -37.99 -21.94 -71.87
C SER A 12 -38.49 -20.52 -71.48
N ARG A 13 -38.33 -19.55 -72.41
CA ARG A 13 -38.63 -18.08 -72.33
C ARG A 13 -39.97 -17.79 -73.05
N ALA A 14 -40.72 -16.70 -72.84
CA ALA A 14 -40.46 -15.25 -73.00
C ALA A 14 -41.78 -14.45 -72.70
N PRO A 15 -41.94 -13.11 -72.91
CA PRO A 15 -41.02 -11.97 -72.98
C PRO A 15 -41.39 -10.80 -72.00
N ALA A 16 -40.49 -9.82 -71.86
CA ALA A 16 -40.58 -8.68 -70.94
C ALA A 16 -40.95 -7.35 -71.66
N LEU A 17 -41.80 -6.56 -71.02
CA LEU A 17 -42.13 -5.16 -71.36
C LEU A 17 -41.67 -4.29 -70.19
N LEU A 18 -40.65 -3.44 -70.37
CA LEU A 18 -40.19 -2.49 -69.35
C LEU A 18 -39.30 -1.41 -69.99
N LEU A 19 -39.79 -0.17 -69.99
CA LEU A 19 -39.08 1.13 -69.94
C LEU A 19 -40.24 2.14 -70.03
N SER A 20 -40.52 3.00 -69.05
CA SER A 20 -39.62 3.98 -68.47
C SER A 20 -40.39 4.79 -67.42
N LEU A 21 -40.06 4.65 -66.12
CA LEU A 21 -40.52 5.57 -65.07
C LEU A 21 -39.84 5.29 -63.71
N PHE A 22 -38.52 5.50 -63.59
CA PHE A 22 -37.86 5.58 -62.27
C PHE A 22 -36.58 6.42 -62.35
N LEU A 23 -36.69 7.72 -62.08
CA LEU A 23 -35.50 8.54 -61.81
C LEU A 23 -35.82 9.79 -60.96
N THR A 24 -36.59 9.64 -59.88
CA THR A 24 -36.73 10.69 -58.84
C THR A 24 -36.98 10.11 -57.43
N GLY A 25 -36.32 9.00 -57.05
CA GLY A 25 -36.67 8.29 -55.82
C GLY A 25 -35.55 7.63 -55.01
N THR A 26 -34.26 7.92 -55.26
CA THR A 26 -33.16 7.23 -54.57
C THR A 26 -31.98 8.14 -54.18
N LEU A 27 -32.24 9.35 -53.70
CA LEU A 27 -31.20 10.20 -53.06
C LEU A 27 -31.42 10.42 -51.54
N ALA A 28 -32.44 9.80 -50.94
CA ALA A 28 -32.78 10.02 -49.53
C ALA A 28 -32.14 9.02 -48.53
N CYS A 29 -31.27 8.10 -48.96
CA CYS A 29 -30.70 7.06 -48.07
C CYS A 29 -29.17 7.01 -48.05
N VAL A 30 -28.47 8.14 -48.26
CA VAL A 30 -27.02 8.22 -48.00
C VAL A 30 -26.81 9.19 -46.84
N LYS A 31 -26.64 8.65 -45.62
CA LYS A 31 -26.22 9.44 -44.45
C LYS A 31 -24.89 10.12 -44.77
N ARG A 32 -24.79 11.42 -44.50
CA ARG A 32 -23.52 12.16 -44.60
C ARG A 32 -22.67 11.88 -43.36
N GLN A 33 -21.37 12.13 -43.44
CA GLN A 33 -20.44 11.91 -42.32
C GLN A 33 -20.86 12.67 -41.05
N VAL A 34 -21.39 13.89 -41.20
CA VAL A 34 -21.99 14.67 -40.11
C VAL A 34 -23.19 13.99 -39.45
N ASP A 35 -23.96 13.18 -40.20
CA ASP A 35 -25.12 12.47 -39.64
C ASP A 35 -24.67 11.29 -38.76
N TYR A 36 -23.56 10.62 -39.11
CA TYR A 36 -22.93 9.58 -38.28
C TYR A 36 -22.26 10.18 -37.03
N GLU A 37 -21.54 11.30 -37.17
CA GLU A 37 -20.95 11.98 -36.03
C GLU A 37 -22.01 12.55 -35.08
N ARG A 38 -23.14 13.05 -35.59
CA ARG A 38 -24.25 13.49 -34.75
C ARG A 38 -24.91 12.34 -33.98
N GLU A 39 -24.97 11.14 -34.55
CA GLU A 39 -25.41 9.93 -33.84
C GLU A 39 -24.41 9.50 -32.75
N TYR A 40 -23.11 9.58 -33.04
CA TYR A 40 -22.07 9.29 -32.05
C TYR A 40 -22.04 10.34 -30.94
N ALA A 41 -22.17 11.63 -31.27
CA ALA A 41 -22.30 12.74 -30.33
C ALA A 41 -23.47 12.54 -29.35
N ARG A 42 -24.61 12.00 -29.80
CA ARG A 42 -25.73 11.64 -28.92
C ARG A 42 -25.38 10.53 -27.93
N SER A 43 -24.50 9.60 -28.28
CA SER A 43 -24.00 8.58 -27.34
C SER A 43 -23.03 9.14 -26.31
N LEU A 44 -22.39 10.27 -26.62
CA LEU A 44 -21.49 11.00 -25.74
C LEU A 44 -22.20 12.06 -24.89
N ALA A 45 -23.46 12.37 -25.19
CA ALA A 45 -24.26 13.31 -24.42
C ALA A 45 -24.58 12.70 -23.05
N PRO A 46 -24.43 13.47 -21.96
CA PRO A 46 -24.71 12.98 -20.62
C PRO A 46 -26.19 12.65 -20.46
N LYS A 47 -26.48 11.61 -19.68
CA LYS A 47 -27.84 11.37 -19.21
C LYS A 47 -28.23 12.50 -18.26
N THR A 48 -29.50 12.87 -18.30
CA THR A 48 -30.07 13.79 -17.31
C THR A 48 -30.30 13.03 -16.00
N TYR A 49 -29.89 13.61 -14.88
CA TYR A 49 -30.39 13.24 -13.56
C TYR A 49 -31.90 13.51 -13.54
N ALA A 50 -32.69 12.50 -13.88
CA ALA A 50 -34.14 12.62 -13.88
C ALA A 50 -34.65 12.41 -12.44
N PRO A 51 -35.59 13.22 -11.94
CA PRO A 51 -36.38 12.75 -10.80
C PRO A 51 -37.07 11.45 -11.23
N PRO A 52 -37.07 10.38 -10.42
CA PRO A 52 -37.69 9.13 -10.81
C PRO A 52 -39.17 9.36 -11.08
N ALA A 53 -39.58 9.24 -12.34
CA ALA A 53 -40.98 9.11 -12.71
C ALA A 53 -41.45 7.70 -12.33
N ALA A 54 -41.76 7.49 -11.05
CA ALA A 54 -42.57 6.34 -10.66
C ALA A 54 -44.05 6.72 -10.82
N PRO A 55 -44.86 6.00 -11.63
CA PRO A 55 -46.29 6.01 -11.41
C PRO A 55 -46.51 5.32 -10.06
N ALA A 56 -46.88 6.11 -9.05
CA ALA A 56 -47.26 5.55 -7.75
C ALA A 56 -48.41 4.54 -7.94
N PRO A 57 -48.34 3.34 -7.36
CA PRO A 57 -49.53 2.49 -7.27
C PRO A 57 -50.61 3.27 -6.52
N ALA A 58 -51.84 3.26 -7.06
CA ALA A 58 -52.96 3.95 -6.46
C ALA A 58 -53.19 3.43 -5.02
N GLY A 59 -52.87 4.25 -4.01
CA GLY A 59 -53.21 3.95 -2.62
C GLY A 59 -52.27 4.47 -1.53
N ALA A 60 -51.03 4.86 -1.84
CA ALA A 60 -50.12 5.42 -0.83
C ALA A 60 -49.31 6.59 -1.41
N ARG A 61 -49.51 7.81 -0.88
CA ARG A 61 -48.57 8.92 -1.10
C ARG A 61 -47.33 8.61 -0.25
N PRO A 62 -46.13 8.47 -0.85
CA PRO A 62 -44.90 8.51 -0.05
C PRO A 62 -44.87 9.87 0.69
N GLU A 63 -44.62 9.88 1.99
CA GLU A 63 -44.28 11.12 2.68
C GLU A 63 -43.03 11.71 2.02
N ALA A 64 -43.10 12.99 1.63
CA ALA A 64 -41.94 13.67 1.05
C ALA A 64 -40.81 13.71 2.09
N PRO A 65 -39.54 13.51 1.68
CA PRO A 65 -38.41 13.63 2.60
C PRO A 65 -38.38 15.05 3.19
N PRO A 66 -37.99 15.21 4.47
CA PRO A 66 -37.97 16.53 5.09
C PRO A 66 -36.92 17.41 4.42
N HIS A 67 -37.31 18.63 4.11
CA HIS A 67 -36.46 19.61 3.44
C HIS A 67 -35.27 20.01 4.33
N ARG A 68 -34.05 19.90 3.79
CA ARG A 68 -32.78 20.20 4.46
C ARG A 68 -31.93 21.10 3.58
N THR A 69 -31.54 22.24 4.13
CA THR A 69 -30.53 23.11 3.52
C THR A 69 -29.14 22.69 3.99
N VAL A 70 -28.26 22.36 3.06
CA VAL A 70 -26.83 22.13 3.30
C VAL A 70 -26.10 23.43 3.02
N ARG A 71 -25.63 24.11 4.08
CA ARG A 71 -24.85 25.34 3.96
C ARG A 71 -23.42 25.04 3.58
N VAL A 72 -22.99 25.58 2.45
CA VAL A 72 -21.70 25.33 1.83
C VAL A 72 -20.81 26.57 1.97
N ARG A 73 -19.63 26.41 2.58
CA ARG A 73 -18.58 27.43 2.56
C ARG A 73 -17.52 27.07 1.54
N LEU A 74 -17.16 28.03 0.71
CA LEU A 74 -16.26 27.84 -0.42
C LEU A 74 -14.92 28.56 -0.21
N TYR A 75 -13.82 27.85 -0.45
CA TYR A 75 -12.47 28.37 -0.50
C TYR A 75 -11.88 28.12 -1.88
N ALA A 76 -11.64 29.16 -2.68
CA ALA A 76 -11.05 29.01 -4.00
C ALA A 76 -9.56 29.33 -3.97
N ASP A 77 -8.71 28.43 -4.47
CA ASP A 77 -7.25 28.64 -4.56
C ASP A 77 -6.87 29.70 -5.61
N GLU A 78 -5.73 30.35 -5.44
CA GLU A 78 -5.22 31.37 -6.37
C GLU A 78 -5.08 30.87 -7.81
N ALA A 79 -4.53 29.66 -8.00
CA ALA A 79 -4.37 29.08 -9.32
C ALA A 79 -5.71 28.71 -9.96
N TYR A 80 -6.71 28.32 -9.16
CA TYR A 80 -8.07 28.08 -9.65
C TYR A 80 -8.75 29.38 -10.09
N ARG A 81 -8.67 30.43 -9.27
CA ARG A 81 -9.26 31.75 -9.60
C ARG A 81 -8.63 32.36 -10.86
N ALA A 82 -7.38 32.03 -11.16
CA ALA A 82 -6.71 32.44 -12.39
C ALA A 82 -7.28 31.77 -13.66
N GLN A 83 -8.01 30.65 -13.55
CA GLN A 83 -8.60 29.92 -14.66
C GLN A 83 -9.97 30.48 -15.09
N GLY A 84 -10.66 31.22 -14.23
CA GLY A 84 -11.99 31.76 -14.52
C GLY A 84 -12.38 32.96 -13.66
N LEU A 85 -12.83 34.04 -14.30
CA LEU A 85 -13.16 35.31 -13.64
C LEU A 85 -14.47 35.29 -12.84
N HIS A 86 -15.33 34.29 -13.05
CA HIS A 86 -16.69 34.21 -12.46
C HIS A 86 -16.92 32.95 -11.61
N TRP A 87 -15.84 32.42 -11.03
CA TRP A 87 -15.85 31.15 -10.29
C TRP A 87 -16.93 31.05 -9.19
N GLU A 88 -17.24 32.12 -8.46
CA GLU A 88 -18.29 32.11 -7.43
C GLU A 88 -19.68 31.83 -8.02
N ARG A 89 -20.00 32.52 -9.13
CA ARG A 89 -21.28 32.35 -9.83
C ARG A 89 -21.36 30.96 -10.45
N ASP A 90 -20.27 30.51 -11.07
CA ASP A 90 -20.24 29.24 -11.77
C ASP A 90 -20.39 28.07 -10.78
N PHE A 91 -19.78 28.16 -9.59
CA PHE A 91 -19.99 27.19 -8.51
C PHE A 91 -21.39 27.26 -7.90
N THR A 92 -21.97 28.45 -7.76
CA THR A 92 -23.37 28.61 -7.30
C THR A 92 -24.33 27.89 -8.25
N GLU A 93 -24.12 28.00 -9.56
CA GLU A 93 -24.89 27.26 -10.55
C GLU A 93 -24.66 25.73 -10.46
N GLN A 94 -23.46 25.29 -10.09
CA GLN A 94 -23.18 23.88 -9.82
C GLN A 94 -23.96 23.36 -8.60
N LEU A 95 -24.00 24.12 -7.51
CA LEU A 95 -24.82 23.79 -6.33
C LEU A 95 -26.31 23.71 -6.69
N ARG A 96 -26.80 24.64 -7.52
CA ARG A 96 -28.19 24.63 -8.00
C ARG A 96 -28.51 23.36 -8.81
N ARG A 97 -27.62 22.94 -9.72
CA ARG A 97 -27.78 21.68 -10.47
C ARG A 97 -27.78 20.48 -9.55
N ALA A 98 -26.79 20.38 -8.65
CA ALA A 98 -26.73 19.30 -7.67
C ALA A 98 -28.00 19.21 -6.80
N SER A 99 -28.55 20.37 -6.41
CA SER A 99 -29.80 20.44 -5.63
C SER A 99 -30.98 19.85 -6.43
N GLN A 100 -31.11 20.20 -7.72
CA GLN A 100 -32.16 19.66 -8.59
C GLN A 100 -32.11 18.13 -8.69
N ASP A 101 -30.92 17.55 -8.61
CA ASP A 101 -30.71 16.11 -8.78
C ASP A 101 -31.05 15.31 -7.51
N VAL A 102 -30.95 15.91 -6.32
CA VAL A 102 -31.15 15.21 -5.04
C VAL A 102 -32.34 15.71 -4.21
N GLU A 103 -32.94 16.84 -4.53
CA GLU A 103 -34.08 17.41 -3.79
C GLU A 103 -35.26 16.43 -3.76
N GLY A 104 -35.61 15.84 -4.91
CA GLY A 104 -36.75 14.92 -5.00
C GLY A 104 -36.56 13.61 -4.24
N THR A 105 -35.32 13.14 -4.07
CA THR A 105 -35.01 11.83 -3.47
C THR A 105 -34.56 11.92 -2.01
N LEU A 106 -33.84 12.98 -1.64
CA LEU A 106 -33.25 13.16 -0.31
C LEU A 106 -33.78 14.40 0.43
N GLY A 107 -34.53 15.29 -0.25
CA GLY A 107 -35.01 16.55 0.32
C GLY A 107 -33.88 17.55 0.58
N VAL A 108 -32.76 17.45 -0.14
CA VAL A 108 -31.56 18.27 0.09
C VAL A 108 -31.48 19.42 -0.92
N VAL A 109 -31.21 20.62 -0.42
CA VAL A 109 -30.87 21.81 -1.21
C VAL A 109 -29.52 22.34 -0.74
N PHE A 110 -28.61 22.61 -1.67
CA PHE A 110 -27.31 23.19 -1.36
C PHE A 110 -27.37 24.71 -1.51
N GLU A 111 -26.92 25.43 -0.48
CA GLU A 111 -26.86 26.89 -0.47
C GLU A 111 -25.44 27.36 -0.17
N LEU A 112 -24.95 28.32 -0.95
CA LEU A 112 -23.67 28.96 -0.70
C LEU A 112 -23.81 29.93 0.48
N ASP A 113 -23.15 29.61 1.60
CA ASP A 113 -23.08 30.46 2.80
C ASP A 113 -22.09 31.62 2.60
N SER A 114 -20.88 31.29 2.15
CA SER A 114 -19.82 32.27 1.89
C SER A 114 -18.79 31.73 0.93
N ALA A 115 -18.17 32.62 0.16
CA ALA A 115 -17.04 32.33 -0.72
C ALA A 115 -15.82 33.18 -0.31
N ARG A 116 -14.65 32.54 -0.23
CA ARG A 116 -13.41 33.16 0.23
C ARG A 116 -12.25 32.79 -0.69
N PRO A 117 -11.36 33.74 -1.03
CA PRO A 117 -10.09 33.39 -1.65
C PRO A 117 -9.17 32.73 -0.62
N CYS A 118 -8.37 31.76 -1.05
CA CYS A 118 -7.24 31.22 -0.30
C CYS A 118 -6.00 31.04 -1.19
N SER A 119 -4.87 30.74 -0.56
CA SER A 119 -3.65 30.26 -1.23
C SER A 119 -3.23 29.00 -0.52
N LEU A 120 -3.53 27.84 -1.11
CA LEU A 120 -3.10 26.56 -0.58
C LEU A 120 -1.61 26.35 -0.92
N PRO A 121 -0.84 25.59 -0.10
CA PRO A 121 0.59 25.43 -0.32
C PRO A 121 0.93 24.90 -1.73
N ALA A 122 1.99 25.42 -2.36
CA ALA A 122 2.34 25.11 -3.75
C ALA A 122 2.76 23.65 -4.00
N ASP A 123 3.01 22.87 -2.95
CA ASP A 123 3.37 21.46 -2.96
C ASP A 123 2.15 20.50 -2.90
N THR A 124 0.91 21.00 -2.77
CA THR A 124 -0.31 20.19 -2.79
C THR A 124 -0.69 19.72 -4.21
N ARG A 125 0.21 18.99 -4.87
CA ARG A 125 -0.11 18.33 -6.15
C ARG A 125 -1.11 17.19 -5.94
N ASP A 126 -1.12 16.58 -4.75
CA ASP A 126 -2.10 15.58 -4.35
C ASP A 126 -3.32 16.21 -3.65
N LEU A 127 -4.46 15.51 -3.73
CA LEU A 127 -5.74 15.97 -3.18
C LEU A 127 -5.86 15.76 -1.65
N GLU A 128 -5.09 14.85 -1.06
CA GLU A 128 -5.17 14.59 0.39
C GLU A 128 -4.50 15.72 1.18
N GLY A 129 -3.32 16.18 0.75
CA GLY A 129 -2.64 17.32 1.34
C GLY A 129 -3.47 18.59 1.24
N ALA A 130 -4.15 18.81 0.11
CA ALA A 130 -5.07 19.94 -0.05
C ALA A 130 -6.29 19.83 0.88
N LEU A 131 -6.87 18.64 1.04
CA LEU A 131 -7.96 18.39 1.97
C LEU A 131 -7.56 18.65 3.42
N VAL A 132 -6.39 18.15 3.84
CA VAL A 132 -5.83 18.39 5.18
C VAL A 132 -5.55 19.88 5.42
N ALA A 133 -5.04 20.59 4.41
CA ALA A 133 -4.82 22.03 4.48
C ALA A 133 -6.15 22.80 4.62
N LEU A 134 -7.20 22.39 3.91
CA LEU A 134 -8.54 22.97 4.02
C LEU A 134 -9.15 22.73 5.42
N GLU A 135 -9.04 21.50 5.94
CA GLU A 135 -9.49 21.13 7.29
C GLU A 135 -8.80 21.98 8.38
N ALA A 136 -7.51 22.29 8.19
CA ALA A 136 -6.75 23.14 9.09
C ALA A 136 -7.12 24.63 8.94
N LEU A 137 -7.47 25.07 7.73
CA LEU A 137 -7.86 26.45 7.45
C LEU A 137 -9.23 26.79 8.02
N ASP A 138 -10.20 25.88 7.87
CA ASP A 138 -11.57 26.06 8.35
C ASP A 138 -12.13 24.75 8.90
N PRO A 139 -12.28 24.60 10.23
CA PRO A 139 -12.90 23.43 10.83
C PRO A 139 -14.37 23.19 10.43
N GLY A 140 -15.06 24.22 9.93
CA GLY A 140 -16.44 24.16 9.44
C GLY A 140 -17.48 23.92 10.53
N ASP A 141 -17.25 24.41 11.76
CA ASP A 141 -18.13 24.18 12.91
C ASP A 141 -19.53 24.79 12.75
N ASP A 142 -19.65 25.84 11.95
CA ASP A 142 -20.84 26.65 11.75
C ASP A 142 -21.52 26.45 10.38
N VAL A 143 -21.03 25.52 9.56
CA VAL A 143 -21.59 25.14 8.24
C VAL A 143 -21.68 23.62 8.11
N ASP A 144 -22.41 23.16 7.10
CA ASP A 144 -22.65 21.73 6.87
C ASP A 144 -21.57 21.10 6.00
N LEU A 145 -20.97 21.90 5.10
CA LEU A 145 -19.98 21.47 4.12
C LEU A 145 -18.97 22.61 3.84
N VAL A 146 -17.67 22.26 3.82
CA VAL A 146 -16.56 23.15 3.45
C VAL A 146 -15.93 22.59 2.18
N VAL A 147 -15.80 23.42 1.15
CA VAL A 147 -15.33 23.03 -0.18
C VAL A 147 -14.12 23.86 -0.58
N GLY A 148 -13.02 23.18 -0.91
CA GLY A 148 -11.84 23.79 -1.51
C GLY A 148 -11.82 23.60 -3.03
N LEU A 149 -11.61 24.67 -3.80
CA LEU A 149 -11.47 24.61 -5.26
C LEU A 149 -10.00 24.72 -5.68
N LEU A 150 -9.54 23.74 -6.45
CA LEU A 150 -8.18 23.55 -6.90
C LEU A 150 -8.07 23.68 -8.43
N PRO A 151 -6.92 24.08 -8.99
CA PRO A 151 -6.78 24.23 -10.42
C PRO A 151 -7.02 22.91 -11.17
N ALA A 152 -7.55 23.04 -12.39
CA ALA A 152 -7.72 21.93 -13.31
C ALA A 152 -6.39 21.23 -13.65
N LEU A 153 -6.47 19.91 -13.89
CA LEU A 153 -5.33 19.13 -14.34
C LEU A 153 -4.98 19.46 -15.79
N ARG A 154 -3.68 19.42 -16.11
CA ARG A 154 -3.17 19.54 -17.49
C ARG A 154 -3.32 18.25 -18.31
N VAL A 155 -3.76 17.18 -17.66
CA VAL A 155 -3.99 15.87 -18.27
C VAL A 155 -5.44 15.49 -18.05
N PHE A 156 -6.06 14.89 -19.06
CA PHE A 156 -7.40 14.36 -18.95
C PHE A 156 -7.42 13.17 -17.98
N THR A 157 -8.41 13.17 -17.09
CA THR A 157 -8.76 12.02 -16.25
C THR A 157 -10.27 11.94 -16.11
N ALA A 158 -10.76 10.70 -15.99
CA ALA A 158 -12.14 10.39 -15.62
C ALA A 158 -12.23 9.85 -14.18
N SER A 159 -11.12 9.69 -13.47
CA SER A 159 -11.12 9.21 -12.08
C SER A 159 -11.74 10.27 -11.16
N HIS A 160 -12.75 9.89 -10.39
CA HIS A 160 -13.31 10.77 -9.35
C HIS A 160 -12.23 11.14 -8.33
N ASN A 161 -11.40 10.16 -7.92
CA ASN A 161 -10.30 10.35 -6.96
C ASN A 161 -9.18 11.30 -7.43
N ASP A 162 -9.09 11.59 -8.73
CA ASP A 162 -8.13 12.57 -9.27
C ASP A 162 -8.74 13.98 -9.38
N LEU A 163 -10.07 14.05 -9.44
CA LEU A 163 -10.87 15.27 -9.65
C LEU A 163 -11.44 15.83 -8.36
N GLY A 164 -11.64 14.99 -7.36
CA GLY A 164 -12.22 15.34 -6.08
C GLY A 164 -11.71 14.42 -4.97
N ARG A 165 -11.80 14.92 -3.74
CA ARG A 165 -11.56 14.10 -2.55
C ARG A 165 -12.32 14.64 -1.36
N ALA A 166 -13.10 13.79 -0.72
CA ALA A 166 -13.81 14.09 0.51
C ALA A 166 -13.21 13.37 1.72
N ARG A 167 -13.37 14.00 2.89
CA ARG A 167 -13.17 13.29 4.15
C ARG A 167 -14.39 12.41 4.39
N MET A 168 -14.18 11.08 4.37
CA MET A 168 -15.22 10.11 4.74
C MET A 168 -15.84 10.47 6.11
N PHE A 169 -17.16 10.57 6.14
CA PHE A 169 -17.94 11.01 7.32
C PHE A 169 -17.63 12.42 7.87
N GLY A 170 -16.75 13.15 7.19
CA GLY A 170 -16.34 14.51 7.55
C GLY A 170 -17.31 15.55 7.01
N ARG A 171 -16.84 16.79 6.89
CA ARG A 171 -17.58 17.91 6.29
C ARG A 171 -16.76 18.65 5.25
N HIS A 172 -15.63 18.08 4.85
CA HIS A 172 -14.63 18.74 4.00
C HIS A 172 -14.48 17.94 2.73
N MET A 173 -14.43 18.67 1.62
CA MET A 173 -14.03 18.11 0.33
C MET A 173 -13.25 19.13 -0.47
N VAL A 174 -12.40 18.64 -1.36
CA VAL A 174 -11.71 19.43 -2.36
C VAL A 174 -12.13 18.98 -3.75
N LEU A 175 -12.26 19.93 -4.66
CA LEU A 175 -12.68 19.70 -6.04
C LEU A 175 -11.73 20.44 -6.98
N ARG A 176 -11.31 19.79 -8.07
CA ARG A 176 -10.55 20.44 -9.13
C ARG A 176 -11.46 21.10 -10.14
N GLY A 177 -10.94 22.13 -10.81
CA GLY A 177 -11.50 22.62 -12.06
C GLY A 177 -11.55 21.52 -13.11
N MET A 178 -12.64 21.49 -13.87
CA MET A 178 -12.86 20.51 -14.94
C MET A 178 -12.80 21.16 -16.33
N GLU A 179 -12.24 22.37 -16.41
CA GLU A 179 -11.85 23.00 -17.66
C GLU A 179 -10.55 22.34 -18.13
N ASN A 180 -10.61 21.58 -19.22
CA ASN A 180 -9.44 20.87 -19.74
C ASN A 180 -9.41 20.96 -21.28
N PRO A 181 -8.50 21.78 -21.85
CA PRO A 181 -8.35 21.95 -23.29
C PRO A 181 -7.94 20.66 -24.02
N GLU A 182 -7.18 19.78 -23.38
CA GLU A 182 -6.77 18.50 -23.95
C GLU A 182 -7.95 17.52 -24.05
N GLU A 183 -8.82 17.44 -23.03
CA GLU A 183 -10.09 16.70 -23.05
C GLU A 183 -11.02 17.23 -24.14
N HIS A 184 -11.13 18.56 -24.25
CA HIS A 184 -11.86 19.23 -25.32
C HIS A 184 -11.34 18.82 -26.70
N GLN A 185 -10.03 18.91 -26.93
CA GLN A 185 -9.41 18.52 -28.20
C GLN A 185 -9.58 17.03 -28.50
N GLN A 186 -9.49 16.14 -27.51
CA GLN A 186 -9.65 14.71 -27.70
C GLN A 186 -11.09 14.32 -28.08
N ILE A 187 -12.09 14.85 -27.37
CA ILE A 187 -13.50 14.54 -27.63
C ILE A 187 -13.93 15.14 -28.97
N LEU A 188 -13.53 16.38 -29.25
CA LEU A 188 -13.95 17.09 -30.46
C LEU A 188 -13.15 16.73 -31.71
N GLY A 189 -11.90 16.29 -31.56
CA GLY A 189 -11.08 15.80 -32.66
C GLY A 189 -11.69 14.58 -33.39
N VAL A 190 -12.54 13.80 -32.69
CA VAL A 190 -13.29 12.67 -33.26
C VAL A 190 -14.60 13.10 -33.93
N LEU A 191 -15.07 14.35 -33.68
CA LEU A 191 -16.32 14.92 -34.20
C LEU A 191 -16.06 16.06 -35.20
N SER A 192 -15.03 15.90 -36.04
CA SER A 192 -14.48 16.97 -36.89
C SER A 192 -15.43 17.50 -37.98
N HIS A 193 -16.50 16.77 -38.32
CA HIS A 193 -17.50 17.15 -39.31
C HIS A 193 -18.78 17.73 -38.68
N LEU A 194 -18.91 17.69 -37.36
CA LEU A 194 -19.99 18.34 -36.61
C LEU A 194 -19.77 19.87 -36.56
N PRO A 195 -20.81 20.73 -36.67
CA PRO A 195 -20.63 22.19 -36.54
C PRO A 195 -20.02 22.58 -35.20
N SER A 196 -19.15 23.59 -35.17
CA SER A 196 -18.46 24.02 -33.94
C SER A 196 -19.42 24.37 -32.80
N ALA A 197 -20.56 24.99 -33.11
CA ALA A 197 -21.59 25.28 -32.10
C ALA A 197 -22.20 24.02 -31.47
N GLU A 198 -22.37 22.94 -32.24
CA GLU A 198 -22.84 21.65 -31.72
C GLU A 198 -21.74 20.93 -30.90
N GLN A 199 -20.47 21.07 -31.31
CA GLN A 199 -19.31 20.57 -30.56
C GLN A 199 -19.15 21.27 -29.20
N ASP A 200 -19.18 22.60 -29.19
CA ASP A 200 -19.04 23.43 -27.98
C ASP A 200 -20.19 23.17 -27.00
N ALA A 201 -21.42 22.99 -27.52
CA ALA A 201 -22.59 22.64 -26.72
C ALA A 201 -22.41 21.27 -26.04
N LEU A 202 -22.00 20.24 -26.79
CA LEU A 202 -21.75 18.89 -26.24
C LEU A 202 -20.66 18.92 -25.17
N TYR A 203 -19.54 19.61 -25.42
CA TYR A 203 -18.48 19.73 -24.42
C TYR A 203 -18.99 20.42 -23.15
N ARG A 204 -19.71 21.54 -23.31
CA ARG A 204 -20.30 22.26 -22.18
C ARG A 204 -21.23 21.36 -21.37
N GLU A 205 -22.13 20.63 -22.03
CA GLU A 205 -23.06 19.71 -21.36
C GLU A 205 -22.30 18.63 -20.57
N ARG A 206 -21.30 18.01 -21.18
CA ARG A 206 -20.47 16.98 -20.52
C ARG A 206 -19.69 17.56 -19.34
N LYS A 207 -19.13 18.76 -19.47
CA LYS A 207 -18.41 19.43 -18.39
C LYS A 207 -19.33 19.70 -17.21
N LEU A 208 -20.50 20.30 -17.45
CA LEU A 208 -21.48 20.61 -16.40
C LEU A 208 -21.96 19.33 -15.69
N HIS A 209 -22.16 18.24 -16.45
CA HIS A 209 -22.52 16.94 -15.90
C HIS A 209 -21.40 16.34 -15.03
N LYS A 210 -20.14 16.38 -15.50
CA LYS A 210 -18.97 15.92 -14.75
C LYS A 210 -18.78 16.70 -13.45
N GLU A 211 -18.92 18.02 -13.51
CA GLU A 211 -18.88 18.91 -12.34
C GLU A 211 -19.93 18.50 -11.30
N THR A 212 -21.18 18.32 -11.73
CA THR A 212 -22.25 17.92 -10.82
C THR A 212 -22.04 16.51 -10.27
N SER A 213 -21.63 15.54 -11.10
CA SER A 213 -21.38 14.15 -10.67
C SER A 213 -20.29 14.07 -9.61
N VAL A 214 -19.14 14.72 -9.83
CA VAL A 214 -18.03 14.72 -8.87
C VAL A 214 -18.43 15.44 -7.58
N LEU A 215 -19.16 16.55 -7.66
CA LEU A 215 -19.67 17.25 -6.46
C LEU A 215 -20.55 16.33 -5.61
N LEU A 216 -21.51 15.64 -6.25
CA LEU A 216 -22.41 14.71 -5.58
C LEU A 216 -21.68 13.47 -5.04
N HIS A 217 -20.71 12.95 -5.80
CA HIS A 217 -19.85 11.84 -5.41
C HIS A 217 -19.06 12.16 -4.14
N GLU A 218 -18.32 13.27 -4.12
CA GLU A 218 -17.55 13.68 -2.95
C GLU A 218 -18.45 14.04 -1.76
N TRP A 219 -19.58 14.70 -2.00
CA TRP A 219 -20.55 14.96 -0.94
C TRP A 219 -21.09 13.66 -0.33
N ALA A 220 -21.39 12.64 -1.14
CA ALA A 220 -21.85 11.35 -0.66
C ALA A 220 -20.79 10.64 0.20
N HIS A 221 -19.49 10.76 -0.13
CA HIS A 221 -18.40 10.30 0.73
C HIS A 221 -18.41 11.00 2.11
N THR A 222 -18.71 12.30 2.18
CA THR A 222 -18.87 13.01 3.47
C THR A 222 -20.01 12.44 4.35
N LEU A 223 -20.95 11.73 3.73
CA LEU A 223 -22.05 11.04 4.40
C LEU A 223 -21.81 9.53 4.58
N GLY A 224 -20.63 9.03 4.16
CA GLY A 224 -20.24 7.64 4.36
C GLY A 224 -20.57 6.69 3.22
N ALA A 225 -21.05 7.19 2.09
CA ALA A 225 -21.15 6.36 0.89
C ALA A 225 -19.75 5.91 0.48
N PHE A 226 -19.64 4.73 -0.11
CA PHE A 226 -18.37 4.17 -0.60
C PHE A 226 -18.52 3.77 -2.06
N HIS A 227 -17.41 3.45 -2.71
CA HIS A 227 -17.42 3.12 -4.13
C HIS A 227 -18.29 1.90 -4.45
N GLU A 228 -19.06 2.02 -5.53
CA GLU A 228 -19.81 0.92 -6.13
C GLU A 228 -19.09 0.41 -7.39
N SER A 229 -19.25 -0.88 -7.69
CA SER A 229 -18.61 -1.49 -8.85
C SER A 229 -19.31 -1.23 -10.19
N ASP A 230 -20.57 -0.76 -10.16
CA ASP A 230 -21.35 -0.50 -11.37
C ASP A 230 -21.20 0.96 -11.83
N SER A 231 -20.64 1.14 -13.04
CA SER A 231 -20.26 2.43 -13.60
C SER A 231 -21.40 3.42 -13.82
N HIS A 232 -22.66 2.95 -13.89
CA HIS A 232 -23.80 3.83 -14.13
C HIS A 232 -24.31 4.57 -12.89
N TRP A 233 -23.82 4.23 -11.70
CA TRP A 233 -24.16 4.94 -10.47
C TRP A 233 -23.13 6.02 -10.14
N THR A 234 -23.60 7.08 -9.48
CA THR A 234 -22.75 8.22 -9.09
C THR A 234 -21.57 7.80 -8.21
N MET A 235 -21.71 6.74 -7.41
CA MET A 235 -20.63 6.22 -6.55
C MET A 235 -19.61 5.33 -7.27
N ALA A 236 -19.66 5.18 -8.59
CA ALA A 236 -18.59 4.51 -9.32
C ALA A 236 -17.29 5.33 -9.23
N PRO A 237 -16.11 4.69 -9.09
CA PRO A 237 -14.84 5.39 -8.92
C PRO A 237 -14.39 6.18 -10.17
N VAL A 238 -15.00 5.91 -11.31
CA VAL A 238 -14.71 6.57 -12.60
C VAL A 238 -15.99 7.23 -13.12
N TYR A 239 -15.85 8.47 -13.57
CA TYR A 239 -16.89 9.24 -14.23
C TYR A 239 -17.30 8.59 -15.55
N ASP A 240 -18.61 8.49 -15.75
CA ASP A 240 -19.22 8.08 -17.01
C ASP A 240 -20.45 8.94 -17.33
N VAL A 241 -20.70 9.19 -18.61
CA VAL A 241 -21.83 10.01 -19.06
C VAL A 241 -23.20 9.37 -18.81
N THR A 242 -23.24 8.09 -18.48
CA THR A 242 -24.46 7.37 -18.13
C THR A 242 -24.88 7.50 -16.68
N GLN A 243 -24.05 8.11 -15.83
CA GLN A 243 -24.39 8.40 -14.44
C GLN A 243 -25.56 9.37 -14.38
N ALA A 244 -26.56 9.07 -13.56
CA ALA A 244 -27.79 9.87 -13.48
C ALA A 244 -28.43 9.85 -12.08
N GLY A 245 -27.70 9.39 -11.07
CA GLY A 245 -28.17 9.33 -9.69
C GLY A 245 -27.45 8.32 -8.83
N PHE A 246 -27.88 8.21 -7.58
CA PHE A 246 -27.42 7.20 -6.62
C PHE A 246 -28.24 5.93 -6.73
N SER A 247 -27.62 4.79 -6.43
CA SER A 247 -28.34 3.51 -6.34
C SER A 247 -29.35 3.54 -5.17
N PRO A 248 -30.43 2.74 -5.21
CA PRO A 248 -31.39 2.69 -4.11
C PRO A 248 -30.77 2.36 -2.74
N PRO A 249 -29.81 1.42 -2.62
CA PRO A 249 -29.08 1.20 -1.36
C PRO A 249 -28.28 2.42 -0.89
N THR A 250 -27.61 3.12 -1.81
CA THR A 250 -26.86 4.34 -1.47
C THR A 250 -27.81 5.46 -1.02
N LEU A 251 -28.97 5.62 -1.64
CA LEU A 251 -29.97 6.59 -1.16
C LEU A 251 -30.43 6.29 0.28
N GLN A 252 -30.58 5.02 0.65
CA GLN A 252 -30.92 4.65 2.03
C GLN A 252 -29.81 5.01 3.02
N LEU A 253 -28.54 4.76 2.64
CA LEU A 253 -27.38 5.15 3.43
C LEU A 253 -27.31 6.67 3.61
N LEU A 254 -27.42 7.43 2.51
CA LEU A 254 -27.39 8.89 2.54
C LEU A 254 -28.53 9.46 3.39
N ALA A 255 -29.74 8.93 3.25
CA ALA A 255 -30.89 9.32 4.07
C ALA A 255 -30.68 9.01 5.56
N LEU A 256 -30.05 7.87 5.89
CA LEU A 256 -29.69 7.52 7.27
C LEU A 256 -28.68 8.53 7.83
N SER A 257 -27.58 8.77 7.11
CA SER A 257 -26.55 9.72 7.55
C SER A 257 -27.09 11.14 7.69
N LEU A 258 -27.91 11.62 6.75
CA LEU A 258 -28.54 12.95 6.82
C LEU A 258 -29.47 13.13 8.03
N ARG A 259 -30.07 12.06 8.56
CA ARG A 259 -30.87 12.13 9.80
C ARG A 259 -29.99 12.29 11.05
N HIS A 260 -28.80 11.69 11.05
CA HIS A 260 -28.03 11.46 12.28
C HIS A 260 -26.78 12.32 12.40
N VAL A 261 -26.05 12.53 11.30
CA VAL A 261 -24.72 13.18 11.29
C VAL A 261 -24.69 14.53 12.02
N PRO A 262 -25.68 15.44 11.89
CA PRO A 262 -25.65 16.70 12.63
C PRO A 262 -25.56 16.55 14.15
N GLN A 263 -26.27 15.56 14.73
CA GLN A 263 -26.26 15.31 16.17
C GLN A 263 -25.08 14.40 16.56
N ALA A 264 -24.78 13.38 15.74
CA ALA A 264 -23.65 12.48 15.94
C ALA A 264 -22.29 13.21 15.98
N ARG A 265 -22.17 14.35 15.29
CA ARG A 265 -20.98 15.22 15.37
C ARG A 265 -20.81 15.94 16.71
N ARG A 266 -21.87 16.05 17.53
CA ARG A 266 -21.89 16.85 18.78
C ARG A 266 -22.04 15.99 20.03
N ASP A 267 -22.62 14.80 19.89
CA ASP A 267 -22.96 13.93 21.01
C ASP A 267 -22.50 12.48 20.77
N VAL A 268 -21.73 11.95 21.72
CA VAL A 268 -21.14 10.61 21.62
C VAL A 268 -22.21 9.52 21.65
N GLN A 269 -23.34 9.72 22.34
CA GLN A 269 -24.42 8.73 22.35
C GLN A 269 -25.15 8.69 21.01
N ALA A 270 -25.45 9.85 20.42
CA ALA A 270 -25.97 9.96 19.06
C ALA A 270 -25.01 9.37 18.03
N GLN A 271 -23.69 9.54 18.23
CA GLN A 271 -22.66 8.91 17.40
C GLN A 271 -22.74 7.38 17.44
N LYS A 272 -22.85 6.80 18.63
CA LYS A 272 -22.97 5.34 18.80
C LYS A 272 -24.29 4.80 18.23
N ALA A 273 -25.39 5.53 18.41
CA ALA A 273 -26.70 5.17 17.87
C ALA A 273 -26.69 5.15 16.34
N TRP A 274 -26.12 6.21 15.73
CA TRP A 274 -25.92 6.28 14.29
C TRP A 274 -25.07 5.12 13.76
N ALA A 275 -23.94 4.84 14.41
CA ALA A 275 -23.05 3.75 14.01
C ALA A 275 -23.75 2.38 14.08
N ALA A 276 -24.58 2.15 15.11
CA ALA A 276 -25.37 0.92 15.21
C ALA A 276 -26.38 0.76 14.07
N GLU A 277 -27.10 1.83 13.70
CA GLU A 277 -28.04 1.80 12.57
C GLU A 277 -27.31 1.60 11.23
N LEU A 278 -26.14 2.22 11.04
CA LEU A 278 -25.32 2.05 9.84
C LEU A 278 -24.81 0.61 9.73
N THR A 279 -24.26 0.04 10.80
CA THR A 279 -23.83 -1.37 10.87
C THR A 279 -24.99 -2.31 10.51
N GLN A 280 -26.20 -2.04 11.01
CA GLN A 280 -27.40 -2.82 10.68
C GLN A 280 -27.77 -2.70 9.20
N LEU A 281 -27.78 -1.50 8.63
CA LEU A 281 -28.08 -1.28 7.20
C LEU A 281 -27.09 -2.05 6.32
N LEU A 282 -25.79 -1.93 6.60
CA LEU A 282 -24.74 -2.55 5.79
C LEU A 282 -24.77 -4.08 5.90
N SER A 283 -24.97 -4.64 7.10
CA SER A 283 -25.00 -6.09 7.30
C SER A 283 -26.24 -6.76 6.69
N THR A 284 -27.37 -6.07 6.62
CA THR A 284 -28.64 -6.63 6.11
C THR A 284 -28.86 -6.39 4.61
N THR A 285 -28.16 -5.42 4.01
CA THR A 285 -28.31 -5.10 2.59
C THR A 285 -27.39 -5.96 1.74
N ALA A 286 -27.96 -6.89 0.97
CA ALA A 286 -27.27 -7.63 -0.09
C ALA A 286 -27.48 -6.91 -1.43
N TRP A 287 -26.39 -6.38 -2.00
CA TRP A 287 -26.42 -5.65 -3.28
C TRP A 287 -25.15 -5.93 -4.08
N PRO A 288 -25.26 -6.48 -5.31
CA PRO A 288 -24.08 -6.88 -6.09
C PRO A 288 -23.04 -5.78 -6.30
N ALA A 289 -23.47 -4.52 -6.46
CA ALA A 289 -22.54 -3.41 -6.67
C ALA A 289 -21.77 -2.99 -5.40
N TRP A 290 -22.18 -3.46 -4.22
CA TRP A 290 -21.52 -3.22 -2.92
C TRP A 290 -20.62 -4.37 -2.49
N GLU A 291 -20.63 -5.50 -3.19
CA GLU A 291 -19.78 -6.65 -2.85
C GLU A 291 -18.31 -6.29 -3.08
N GLY A 292 -17.52 -6.26 -2.02
CA GLY A 292 -16.11 -5.90 -2.10
C GLY A 292 -15.52 -5.37 -0.79
N PRO A 293 -14.21 -5.03 -0.80
CA PRO A 293 -13.48 -4.56 0.38
C PRO A 293 -14.02 -3.23 0.93
N ALA A 294 -14.51 -2.33 0.08
CA ALA A 294 -15.00 -1.02 0.49
C ALA A 294 -16.15 -1.08 1.51
N LYS A 295 -17.14 -1.96 1.28
CA LYS A 295 -18.23 -2.19 2.24
C LYS A 295 -17.70 -2.73 3.58
N GLN A 296 -16.76 -3.66 3.53
CA GLN A 296 -16.18 -4.27 4.74
C GLN A 296 -15.36 -3.29 5.56
N GLU A 297 -14.61 -2.39 4.91
CA GLU A 297 -13.87 -1.32 5.56
C GLU A 297 -14.80 -0.35 6.29
N VAL A 298 -15.89 0.06 5.64
CA VAL A 298 -16.90 0.94 6.26
C VAL A 298 -17.62 0.23 7.41
N LEU A 299 -17.98 -1.04 7.25
CA LEU A 299 -18.59 -1.84 8.31
C LEU A 299 -17.67 -1.96 9.54
N ALA A 300 -16.42 -2.35 9.34
CA ALA A 300 -15.44 -2.48 10.42
C ALA A 300 -15.16 -1.13 11.10
N TRP A 301 -15.15 -0.04 10.34
CA TRP A 301 -15.05 1.30 10.91
C TRP A 301 -16.27 1.66 11.75
N ALA A 302 -17.49 1.41 11.26
CA ALA A 302 -18.72 1.69 12.00
C ALA A 302 -18.80 0.90 13.32
N GLU A 303 -18.35 -0.35 13.35
CA GLU A 303 -18.25 -1.16 14.57
C GLU A 303 -17.31 -0.54 15.63
N ARG A 304 -16.17 0.03 15.21
CA ARG A 304 -15.24 0.75 16.13
C ARG A 304 -15.84 2.06 16.65
N VAL A 305 -16.60 2.77 15.81
CA VAL A 305 -17.34 3.97 16.24
C VAL A 305 -18.43 3.60 17.24
N GLN A 306 -19.14 2.49 17.01
CA GLN A 306 -20.16 1.96 17.90
C GLN A 306 -19.56 1.55 19.27
N SER A 307 -18.37 0.93 19.29
CA SER A 307 -17.67 0.59 20.54
C SER A 307 -17.12 1.83 21.26
N GLY A 308 -16.92 2.94 20.53
CA GLY A 308 -16.34 4.19 21.05
C GLY A 308 -14.82 4.24 20.95
N GLU A 309 -14.22 3.35 20.15
CA GLU A 309 -12.79 3.33 19.86
C GLU A 309 -12.36 4.38 18.83
N GLU A 310 -13.29 4.82 17.97
CA GLU A 310 -13.05 5.83 16.92
C GLU A 310 -14.11 6.96 17.00
N PRO A 311 -13.72 8.24 16.99
CA PRO A 311 -14.65 9.35 16.87
C PRO A 311 -15.14 9.55 15.42
N LEU A 312 -16.36 10.06 15.23
CA LEU A 312 -16.91 10.38 13.90
C LEU A 312 -16.15 11.53 13.22
N THR A 313 -15.72 12.50 14.02
CA THR A 313 -14.89 13.61 13.53
C THR A 313 -13.44 13.37 13.94
N ARG A 314 -12.54 13.26 12.96
CA ARG A 314 -11.11 13.38 13.22
C ARG A 314 -10.81 14.85 13.45
N GLU A 315 -10.55 15.22 14.69
CA GLU A 315 -10.02 16.55 14.97
C GLU A 315 -8.70 16.73 14.18
N PRO A 316 -8.50 17.84 13.44
CA PRO A 316 -7.34 18.02 12.57
C PRO A 316 -6.03 17.88 13.36
N PRO A 317 -4.93 17.42 12.72
CA PRO A 317 -3.64 17.27 13.39
C PRO A 317 -3.30 18.54 14.15
N GLN A 318 -2.95 18.40 15.43
CA GLN A 318 -2.65 19.57 16.25
C GLN A 318 -1.43 20.28 15.70
N GLN A 319 -1.60 21.53 15.24
CA GLN A 319 -0.48 22.33 14.75
C GLN A 319 0.31 22.93 15.91
N LEU A 320 1.64 22.88 15.81
CA LEU A 320 2.53 23.56 16.75
C LEU A 320 2.33 25.07 16.65
N SER A 321 2.26 25.74 17.80
CA SER A 321 2.32 27.20 17.87
C SER A 321 3.67 27.68 17.32
N ALA A 322 3.79 28.94 16.88
CA ALA A 322 5.07 29.45 16.37
C ALA A 322 6.22 29.33 17.40
N GLY A 323 5.91 29.49 18.69
CA GLY A 323 6.88 29.30 19.78
C GLY A 323 7.26 27.84 19.99
N ASP A 324 6.27 26.94 19.96
CA ASP A 324 6.51 25.49 20.14
C ASP A 324 7.18 24.85 18.92
N ARG A 325 6.98 25.42 17.73
CA ARG A 325 7.69 25.02 16.51
C ARG A 325 9.19 25.27 16.64
N LYS A 326 9.60 26.47 17.09
CA LYS A 326 11.01 26.78 17.37
C LYS A 326 11.61 25.86 18.45
N ARG A 327 10.81 25.55 19.49
CA ARG A 327 11.23 24.59 20.52
C ARG A 327 11.41 23.18 19.93
N PHE A 328 10.52 22.74 19.05
CA PHE A 328 10.63 21.44 18.40
C PHE A 328 11.83 21.37 17.43
N GLU A 329 12.10 22.43 16.67
CA GLU A 329 13.31 22.55 15.84
C GLU A 329 14.59 22.45 16.70
N GLN A 330 14.58 23.04 17.91
CA GLN A 330 15.67 22.90 18.86
C GLN A 330 15.83 21.45 19.37
N VAL A 331 14.73 20.71 19.58
CA VAL A 331 14.79 19.28 19.93
C VAL A 331 15.49 18.49 18.83
N VAL A 332 15.11 18.71 17.56
CA VAL A 332 15.75 18.04 16.40
C VAL A 332 17.24 18.39 16.32
N ALA A 333 17.62 19.65 16.53
CA ALA A 333 19.02 20.05 16.52
C ALA A 333 19.83 19.41 17.67
N LEU A 334 19.24 19.27 18.86
CA LEU A 334 19.87 18.60 20.00
C LEU A 334 20.03 17.09 19.74
N GLU A 335 19.05 16.47 19.10
CA GLU A 335 19.08 15.07 18.69
C GLU A 335 20.22 14.80 17.70
N HIS A 336 20.31 15.59 16.61
CA HIS A 336 21.41 15.49 15.65
C HIS A 336 22.79 15.75 16.28
N ALA A 337 22.87 16.55 17.34
CA ALA A 337 24.08 16.78 18.12
C ALA A 337 24.38 15.65 19.14
N GLY A 338 23.58 14.59 19.20
CA GLY A 338 23.72 13.46 20.12
C GLY A 338 23.36 13.78 21.58
N ARG A 339 22.75 14.94 21.85
CA ARG A 339 22.38 15.39 23.22
C ARG A 339 20.99 14.90 23.61
N LEU A 340 20.82 13.58 23.61
CA LEU A 340 19.51 12.91 23.67
C LEU A 340 18.74 13.21 24.95
N GLU A 341 19.38 13.25 26.12
CA GLU A 341 18.73 13.55 27.40
C GLU A 341 18.18 14.97 27.43
N VAL A 342 18.96 15.93 26.89
CA VAL A 342 18.57 17.34 26.82
C VAL A 342 17.45 17.53 25.80
N ALA A 343 17.52 16.83 24.66
CA ALA A 343 16.44 16.81 23.67
C ALA A 343 15.14 16.29 24.29
N ALA A 344 15.20 15.17 25.03
CA ALA A 344 14.04 14.57 25.70
C ALA A 344 13.42 15.53 26.73
N GLN A 345 14.25 16.14 27.58
CA GLN A 345 13.79 17.15 28.55
C GLN A 345 13.17 18.38 27.88
N THR A 346 13.72 18.81 26.73
CA THR A 346 13.21 19.96 25.98
C THR A 346 11.86 19.65 25.31
N LEU A 347 11.65 18.39 24.89
CA LEU A 347 10.42 17.92 24.25
C LEU A 347 9.29 17.65 25.24
N GLU A 348 9.59 17.19 26.46
CA GLU A 348 8.60 16.68 27.42
C GLU A 348 7.38 17.60 27.65
N PRO A 349 7.52 18.94 27.74
CA PRO A 349 6.36 19.84 27.88
C PRO A 349 5.41 19.85 26.67
N LEU A 350 5.90 19.50 25.47
CA LEU A 350 5.10 19.45 24.24
C LEU A 350 4.26 18.17 24.15
N VAL A 351 4.75 17.05 24.70
CA VAL A 351 4.12 15.73 24.57
C VAL A 351 2.65 15.70 25.04
N PRO A 352 2.29 16.15 26.27
CA PRO A 352 0.90 16.12 26.72
C PRO A 352 0.02 17.17 26.05
N ARG A 353 0.61 18.25 25.52
CA ARG A 353 -0.08 19.35 24.83
C ARG A 353 -0.42 19.00 23.38
N TYR A 354 0.44 18.23 22.72
CA TYR A 354 0.37 17.90 21.30
C TYR A 354 0.15 16.40 21.07
N ARG A 355 -0.90 15.84 21.69
CA ARG A 355 -1.22 14.39 21.64
C ARG A 355 -1.57 13.89 20.25
N ARG A 356 -2.09 14.77 19.39
CA ARG A 356 -2.51 14.45 18.01
C ARG A 356 -1.54 14.98 16.95
N ASN A 357 -0.30 15.30 17.34
CA ASN A 357 0.77 15.69 16.42
C ASN A 357 1.78 14.54 16.26
N ALA A 358 1.83 13.94 15.07
CA ALA A 358 2.69 12.78 14.78
C ALA A 358 4.17 13.07 15.08
N ALA A 359 4.70 14.19 14.60
CA ALA A 359 6.11 14.55 14.77
C ALA A 359 6.51 14.62 16.25
N VAL A 360 5.67 15.21 17.12
CA VAL A 360 5.92 15.27 18.57
C VAL A 360 5.88 13.88 19.20
N GLN A 361 4.85 13.09 18.91
CA GLN A 361 4.67 11.78 19.56
C GLN A 361 5.70 10.74 19.08
N VAL A 362 6.02 10.73 17.79
CA VAL A 362 7.06 9.87 17.20
C VAL A 362 8.43 10.24 17.76
N MET A 363 8.78 11.53 17.83
CA MET A 363 10.03 11.99 18.43
C MET A 363 10.11 11.65 19.92
N ALA A 364 8.98 11.74 20.65
CA ALA A 364 8.93 11.36 22.05
C ALA A 364 9.21 9.86 22.25
N CYS A 365 8.62 8.99 21.41
CA CYS A 365 8.95 7.57 21.41
C CYS A 365 10.44 7.32 21.08
N TYR A 366 10.98 7.98 20.04
CA TYR A 366 12.38 7.83 19.65
C TYR A 366 13.35 8.25 20.76
N LEU A 367 13.17 9.42 21.37
CA LEU A 367 14.06 9.89 22.43
C LEU A 367 13.95 9.01 23.68
N SER A 368 12.74 8.59 24.07
CA SER A 368 12.56 7.67 25.20
C SER A 368 13.22 6.31 24.95
N SER A 369 13.16 5.77 23.73
CA SER A 369 13.78 4.49 23.39
C SER A 369 15.31 4.51 23.44
N ARG A 370 15.93 5.70 23.41
CA ARG A 370 17.38 5.87 23.56
C ARG A 370 17.81 6.26 24.97
N VAL A 371 17.05 7.13 25.63
CA VAL A 371 17.40 7.66 26.97
C VAL A 371 17.04 6.68 28.08
N ALA A 372 15.90 5.99 27.96
CA ALA A 372 15.36 5.13 29.01
C ALA A 372 14.76 3.82 28.44
N PRO A 373 15.52 3.02 27.68
CA PRO A 373 15.00 1.85 26.98
C PRO A 373 14.40 0.77 27.89
N SER A 374 14.86 0.67 29.14
CA SER A 374 14.41 -0.34 30.09
C SER A 374 13.19 0.07 30.93
N GLN A 375 12.69 1.31 30.79
CA GLN A 375 11.52 1.75 31.53
C GLN A 375 10.24 1.26 30.84
N PRO A 376 9.26 0.65 31.57
CA PRO A 376 7.98 0.24 30.97
C PRO A 376 7.24 1.38 30.28
N SER A 377 7.31 2.60 30.85
CA SER A 377 6.71 3.81 30.28
C SER A 377 7.24 4.17 28.88
N THR A 378 8.46 3.75 28.54
CA THR A 378 9.03 3.94 27.20
C THR A 378 8.32 3.05 26.18
N ALA A 379 8.07 1.79 26.52
CA ALA A 379 7.31 0.88 25.66
C ALA A 379 5.86 1.38 25.51
N ASP A 380 5.20 1.74 26.60
CA ASP A 380 3.83 2.28 26.59
C ASP A 380 3.71 3.51 25.69
N ARG A 381 4.68 4.43 25.77
CA ARG A 381 4.75 5.64 24.93
C ARG A 381 4.88 5.29 23.44
N CYS A 382 5.74 4.33 23.12
CA CYS A 382 5.92 3.89 21.75
C CYS A 382 4.72 3.09 21.21
N GLU A 383 4.07 2.26 22.02
CA GLU A 383 2.84 1.55 21.65
C GLU A 383 1.69 2.52 21.40
N ALA A 384 1.54 3.55 22.24
CA ALA A 384 0.56 4.60 22.03
C ALA A 384 0.79 5.34 20.70
N ALA A 385 2.04 5.68 20.37
CA ALA A 385 2.39 6.28 19.09
C ALA A 385 2.16 5.32 17.90
N ASP A 386 2.53 4.04 18.05
CA ASP A 386 2.33 2.99 17.03
C ASP A 386 0.86 2.79 16.66
N LYS A 387 -0.03 2.92 17.67
CA LYS A 387 -1.48 2.82 17.50
C LYS A 387 -2.09 4.10 16.92
N ALA A 388 -1.65 5.27 17.39
CA ALA A 388 -2.22 6.55 17.00
C ALA A 388 -1.80 6.99 15.59
N PHE A 389 -0.62 6.57 15.11
CA PHE A 389 -0.05 7.00 13.83
C PHE A 389 0.34 5.77 12.98
N PRO A 390 -0.64 5.05 12.41
CA PRO A 390 -0.40 3.81 11.68
C PRO A 390 0.39 3.97 10.37
N GLU A 391 0.52 5.20 9.86
CA GLU A 391 1.36 5.50 8.68
C GLU A 391 2.85 5.63 9.04
N GLU A 392 3.17 5.86 10.32
CA GLU A 392 4.53 6.05 10.79
C GLU A 392 5.20 4.70 11.07
N ALA A 393 6.28 4.39 10.36
CA ALA A 393 7.04 3.15 10.59
C ALA A 393 7.93 3.23 11.85
N SER A 394 8.40 4.43 12.21
CA SER A 394 9.37 4.68 13.28
C SER A 394 8.96 4.15 14.65
N PRO A 395 7.70 4.32 15.14
CA PRO A 395 7.27 3.73 16.41
C PRO A 395 7.42 2.21 16.46
N ALA A 396 7.04 1.50 15.39
CA ALA A 396 7.21 0.05 15.29
C ALA A 396 8.70 -0.35 15.27
N LEU A 397 9.56 0.40 14.55
CA LEU A 397 11.01 0.17 14.57
C LEU A 397 11.61 0.36 15.98
N ASN A 398 11.15 1.37 16.72
CA ASN A 398 11.58 1.62 18.09
C ASN A 398 11.14 0.49 19.04
N LEU A 399 9.90 0.01 18.94
CA LEU A 399 9.42 -1.14 19.72
C LEU A 399 10.23 -2.40 19.42
N ALA A 400 10.53 -2.68 18.14
CA ALA A 400 11.39 -3.78 17.76
C ALA A 400 12.80 -3.63 18.37
N SER A 401 13.38 -2.43 18.34
CA SER A 401 14.68 -2.15 18.96
C SER A 401 14.66 -2.39 20.47
N LEU A 402 13.61 -1.97 21.19
CA LEU A 402 13.47 -2.19 22.62
C LEU A 402 13.43 -3.69 22.96
N ARG A 403 12.66 -4.47 22.18
CA ARG A 403 12.57 -5.93 22.31
C ARG A 403 13.92 -6.61 22.07
N LEU A 404 14.63 -6.22 21.02
CA LEU A 404 15.97 -6.75 20.73
C LEU A 404 16.99 -6.40 21.82
N GLN A 405 16.96 -5.19 22.39
CA GLN A 405 17.81 -4.81 23.52
C GLN A 405 17.48 -5.61 24.79
N ALA A 406 16.22 -5.95 24.99
CA ALA A 406 15.76 -6.85 26.05
C ALA A 406 16.08 -8.34 25.77
N LYS A 407 16.81 -8.64 24.68
CA LYS A 407 17.13 -10.01 24.22
C LYS A 407 15.89 -10.85 23.91
N ASP A 408 14.82 -10.19 23.44
CA ASP A 408 13.56 -10.79 23.02
C ASP A 408 13.37 -10.63 21.49
N PRO A 409 14.11 -11.38 20.66
CA PRO A 409 13.97 -11.30 19.20
C PRO A 409 12.63 -11.84 18.70
N GLU A 410 11.98 -12.75 19.43
CA GLU A 410 10.65 -13.26 19.08
C GLU A 410 9.59 -12.16 19.25
N GLY A 411 9.61 -11.43 20.37
CA GLY A 411 8.73 -10.28 20.57
C GLY A 411 8.99 -9.14 19.58
N ALA A 412 10.20 -9.04 19.01
CA ALA A 412 10.53 -8.02 18.01
C ALA A 412 9.92 -8.29 16.63
N GLU A 413 9.72 -9.57 16.24
CA GLU A 413 9.33 -9.95 14.87
C GLU A 413 8.01 -9.30 14.44
N ALA A 414 6.99 -9.30 15.30
CA ALA A 414 5.69 -8.70 14.99
C ALA A 414 5.79 -7.19 14.70
N HIS A 415 6.68 -6.48 15.40
CA HIS A 415 6.92 -5.06 15.17
C HIS A 415 7.69 -4.83 13.87
N LEU A 416 8.68 -5.67 13.55
CA LEU A 416 9.46 -5.59 12.31
C LEU A 416 8.59 -5.85 11.07
N VAL A 417 7.67 -6.81 11.14
CA VAL A 417 6.71 -7.08 10.06
C VAL A 417 5.81 -5.86 9.81
N ARG A 418 5.28 -5.26 10.87
CA ARG A 418 4.46 -4.03 10.74
C ARG A 418 5.26 -2.87 10.16
N ALA A 419 6.47 -2.63 10.67
CA ALA A 419 7.33 -1.57 10.16
C ALA A 419 7.65 -1.76 8.66
N ARG A 420 7.96 -2.99 8.24
CA ARG A 420 8.19 -3.33 6.83
C ARG A 420 6.96 -3.05 5.97
N ALA A 421 5.78 -3.51 6.38
CA ALA A 421 4.54 -3.30 5.64
C ALA A 421 4.24 -1.81 5.46
N ARG A 422 4.43 -0.99 6.50
CA ARG A 422 4.24 0.47 6.43
C ARG A 422 5.22 1.15 5.49
N LEU A 423 6.51 0.80 5.54
CA LEU A 423 7.50 1.35 4.61
C LEU A 423 7.26 0.93 3.17
N GLN A 424 6.65 -0.23 2.92
CA GLN A 424 6.24 -0.66 1.58
C GLN A 424 5.02 0.13 1.08
N ALA A 425 4.04 0.40 1.95
CA ALA A 425 2.86 1.19 1.62
C ALA A 425 3.18 2.68 1.42
N HIS A 426 4.10 3.22 2.22
CA HIS A 426 4.54 4.61 2.20
C HIS A 426 6.07 4.67 2.12
N PRO A 427 6.66 4.43 0.93
CA PRO A 427 8.10 4.50 0.76
C PRO A 427 8.62 5.90 1.10
N PRO A 428 9.67 6.03 1.93
CA PRO A 428 10.26 7.33 2.22
C PRO A 428 11.02 7.82 0.97
N GLU A 429 10.38 8.63 0.14
CA GLU A 429 10.97 9.15 -1.12
C GLU A 429 12.30 9.89 -0.89
N GLU A 430 12.49 10.49 0.30
CA GLU A 430 13.64 11.35 0.62
C GLU A 430 14.58 10.80 1.71
N ASN A 431 14.30 9.64 2.33
CA ASN A 431 15.09 9.13 3.46
C ASN A 431 15.36 7.61 3.41
N PRO A 432 16.35 7.15 2.64
CA PRO A 432 16.74 5.74 2.59
C PRO A 432 17.33 5.22 3.93
N GLY A 433 17.64 6.11 4.88
CA GLY A 433 18.18 5.72 6.19
C GLY A 433 17.20 4.87 7.01
N VAL A 434 15.89 5.04 6.81
CA VAL A 434 14.88 4.26 7.53
C VAL A 434 14.88 2.79 7.09
N TRP A 435 15.10 2.54 5.79
CA TRP A 435 15.30 1.18 5.26
C TRP A 435 16.56 0.52 5.81
N LEU A 436 17.66 1.28 5.95
CA LEU A 436 18.87 0.77 6.58
C LEU A 436 18.64 0.40 8.05
N ALA A 437 17.90 1.24 8.79
CA ALA A 437 17.55 0.95 10.18
C ALA A 437 16.73 -0.35 10.31
N LEU A 438 15.72 -0.53 9.44
CA LEU A 438 14.95 -1.78 9.37
C LEU A 438 15.84 -2.97 9.04
N ALA A 439 16.72 -2.86 8.03
CA ALA A 439 17.65 -3.92 7.63
C ALA A 439 18.57 -4.36 8.79
N GLY A 440 19.09 -3.40 9.56
CA GLY A 440 19.89 -3.67 10.75
C GLY A 440 19.12 -4.40 11.85
N LEU A 441 17.88 -4.00 12.12
CA LEU A 441 17.04 -4.66 13.13
C LEU A 441 16.63 -6.08 12.69
N LEU A 442 16.28 -6.28 11.41
CA LEU A 442 15.99 -7.60 10.84
C LEU A 442 17.22 -8.52 10.89
N ARG A 443 18.41 -7.99 10.61
CA ARG A 443 19.69 -8.71 10.81
C ARG A 443 19.86 -9.16 12.26
N ASN A 444 19.60 -8.29 13.24
CA ASN A 444 19.69 -8.63 14.67
C ASN A 444 18.64 -9.68 15.09
N ALA A 445 17.44 -9.65 14.49
CA ALA A 445 16.41 -10.67 14.67
C ALA A 445 16.70 -11.98 13.90
N SER A 446 17.74 -11.99 13.05
CA SER A 446 18.10 -13.11 12.16
C SER A 446 17.08 -13.42 11.04
N CYS A 447 16.29 -12.42 10.63
CA CYS A 447 15.36 -12.49 9.49
C CYS A 447 16.13 -12.20 8.19
N VAL A 448 16.75 -13.23 7.59
CA VAL A 448 17.77 -13.08 6.53
C VAL A 448 17.22 -12.44 5.26
N SER A 449 16.15 -13.02 4.71
CA SER A 449 15.54 -12.58 3.45
C SER A 449 14.98 -11.15 3.55
N TRP A 450 14.28 -10.83 4.64
CA TRP A 450 13.76 -9.48 4.82
C TRP A 450 14.86 -8.45 5.11
N ALA A 451 15.93 -8.82 5.80
CA ALA A 451 17.07 -7.92 5.99
C ALA A 451 17.77 -7.60 4.66
N GLU A 452 17.93 -8.60 3.80
CA GLU A 452 18.49 -8.45 2.45
C GLU A 452 17.61 -7.54 1.56
N GLU A 453 16.28 -7.76 1.57
CA GLU A 453 15.34 -6.91 0.86
C GLU A 453 15.36 -5.46 1.35
N ALA A 454 15.34 -5.24 2.67
CA ALA A 454 15.41 -3.90 3.24
C ALA A 454 16.75 -3.21 2.94
N ALA A 455 17.86 -3.95 2.95
CA ALA A 455 19.16 -3.42 2.55
C ALA A 455 19.20 -3.01 1.06
N ALA A 456 18.51 -3.76 0.19
CA ALA A 456 18.40 -3.40 -1.22
C ALA A 456 17.64 -2.08 -1.45
N GLN A 457 16.66 -1.76 -0.60
CA GLN A 457 15.96 -0.47 -0.60
C GLN A 457 16.84 0.69 -0.08
N ALA A 458 17.85 0.39 0.75
CA ALA A 458 18.79 1.36 1.30
C ALA A 458 20.04 1.57 0.43
N LYS A 459 19.94 1.36 -0.89
CA LYS A 459 21.09 1.39 -1.81
C LYS A 459 21.87 2.71 -1.72
N GLY A 460 23.19 2.62 -1.63
CA GLY A 460 24.10 3.77 -1.51
C GLY A 460 24.42 4.18 -0.07
N GLN A 461 23.80 3.55 0.93
CA GLN A 461 24.19 3.71 2.33
C GLN A 461 25.31 2.75 2.72
N GLN A 462 26.31 3.22 3.46
CA GLN A 462 27.50 2.42 3.84
C GLN A 462 27.13 1.09 4.55
N GLY A 463 26.08 1.08 5.37
CA GLY A 463 25.66 -0.12 6.11
C GLY A 463 24.88 -1.15 5.29
N ALA A 464 24.39 -0.82 4.09
CA ALA A 464 23.57 -1.74 3.29
C ALA A 464 24.41 -2.91 2.75
N GLU A 465 25.65 -2.65 2.32
CA GLU A 465 26.58 -3.67 1.83
C GLU A 465 26.98 -4.66 2.93
N GLU A 466 27.12 -4.17 4.18
CA GLU A 466 27.40 -5.03 5.33
C GLU A 466 26.26 -6.01 5.61
N VAL A 467 25.01 -5.55 5.51
CA VAL A 467 23.83 -6.42 5.69
C VAL A 467 23.74 -7.43 4.55
N ALA A 468 23.95 -7.00 3.29
CA ALA A 468 23.94 -7.91 2.14
C ALA A 468 25.02 -9.01 2.27
N THR A 469 26.24 -8.61 2.66
CA THR A 469 27.35 -9.56 2.90
C THR A 469 27.03 -10.54 4.03
N TRP A 470 26.45 -10.05 5.13
CA TRP A 470 25.99 -10.89 6.23
C TRP A 470 24.90 -11.87 5.79
N ALA A 471 23.93 -11.42 4.98
CA ALA A 471 22.83 -12.24 4.51
C ALA A 471 23.34 -13.37 3.61
N ALA A 472 24.17 -13.06 2.61
CA ALA A 472 24.79 -14.04 1.71
C ALA A 472 25.59 -15.09 2.48
N ARG A 473 26.42 -14.66 3.44
CA ARG A 473 27.16 -15.58 4.31
C ARG A 473 26.22 -16.46 5.13
N THR A 474 25.22 -15.86 5.77
CA THR A 474 24.25 -16.59 6.60
C THR A 474 23.48 -17.63 5.78
N ARG A 475 23.13 -17.34 4.53
CA ARG A 475 22.48 -18.30 3.62
C ARG A 475 23.30 -19.58 3.44
N HIS A 476 24.60 -19.44 3.20
CA HIS A 476 25.52 -20.57 3.04
C HIS A 476 25.67 -21.42 4.32
N TRP A 477 25.66 -20.78 5.49
CA TRP A 477 25.74 -21.48 6.78
C TRP A 477 24.42 -22.14 7.19
N MET A 478 23.29 -21.53 6.82
CA MET A 478 21.96 -21.96 7.25
C MET A 478 21.23 -22.82 6.22
N GLY A 479 21.78 -22.96 5.01
CA GLY A 479 21.14 -23.69 3.91
C GLY A 479 19.86 -23.02 3.43
N LEU A 480 19.85 -21.68 3.40
CA LEU A 480 18.72 -20.88 2.95
C LEU A 480 18.98 -20.42 1.50
N PRO A 481 18.27 -20.94 0.49
CA PRO A 481 18.52 -20.57 -0.90
C PRO A 481 18.17 -19.10 -1.15
N PRO A 482 18.90 -18.39 -2.03
CA PRO A 482 18.60 -16.99 -2.35
C PRO A 482 17.26 -16.86 -3.11
N PRO A 483 16.48 -15.79 -2.90
CA PRO A 483 15.28 -15.53 -3.69
C PRO A 483 15.60 -15.45 -5.20
N PRO A 484 14.70 -15.90 -6.09
CA PRO A 484 13.35 -16.41 -5.83
C PRO A 484 13.28 -17.94 -5.61
N ALA A 485 14.41 -18.61 -5.36
CA ALA A 485 14.42 -20.06 -5.19
C ALA A 485 13.56 -20.49 -3.99
N LYS A 486 12.83 -21.59 -4.15
CA LYS A 486 11.91 -22.08 -3.12
C LYS A 486 12.69 -22.63 -1.92
N SER A 487 12.51 -22.01 -0.76
CA SER A 487 13.06 -22.46 0.52
C SER A 487 12.08 -23.35 1.28
N ALA A 488 12.59 -24.35 2.00
CA ALA A 488 11.81 -25.11 2.99
C ALA A 488 11.55 -24.31 4.28
N VAL A 489 12.30 -23.23 4.49
CA VAL A 489 12.12 -22.28 5.59
C VAL A 489 11.63 -20.97 4.97
N PRO A 490 10.35 -20.60 5.12
CA PRO A 490 9.85 -19.38 4.52
C PRO A 490 10.39 -18.13 5.27
N PRO A 491 10.49 -16.96 4.61
CA PRO A 491 11.09 -15.74 5.18
C PRO A 491 10.59 -15.38 6.58
N GLU A 492 9.29 -15.52 6.82
CA GLU A 492 8.66 -15.22 8.10
C GLU A 492 9.08 -16.16 9.25
N GLN A 493 9.69 -17.31 8.95
CA GLN A 493 10.18 -18.26 9.95
C GLN A 493 11.71 -18.35 10.04
N GLU A 494 12.45 -17.65 9.17
CA GLU A 494 13.91 -17.70 9.15
C GLU A 494 14.54 -17.27 10.48
N GLY A 495 14.01 -16.22 11.13
CA GLY A 495 14.50 -15.75 12.43
C GLY A 495 14.47 -16.86 13.48
N ARG A 496 13.31 -17.50 13.64
CA ARG A 496 13.14 -18.65 14.54
C ARG A 496 14.04 -19.83 14.16
N PHE A 497 14.14 -20.14 12.87
CA PHE A 497 14.99 -21.22 12.38
C PHE A 497 16.46 -21.00 12.74
N VAL A 498 17.03 -19.84 12.40
CA VAL A 498 18.44 -19.50 12.65
C VAL A 498 18.77 -19.54 14.14
N ARG A 499 17.89 -19.03 15.01
CA ARG A 499 18.11 -19.08 16.47
C ARG A 499 18.16 -20.51 17.00
N ARG A 500 17.23 -21.37 16.58
CA ARG A 500 17.21 -22.78 17.01
C ARG A 500 18.43 -23.56 16.53
N VAL A 501 18.94 -23.24 15.33
CA VAL A 501 20.18 -23.83 14.82
C VAL A 501 21.36 -23.47 15.73
N ARG A 502 21.52 -22.18 16.08
CA ARG A 502 22.59 -21.74 16.99
C ARG A 502 22.52 -22.42 18.35
N ASP A 503 21.32 -22.65 18.88
CA ASP A 503 21.14 -23.41 20.12
C ASP A 503 21.62 -24.86 19.98
N ILE A 504 21.35 -25.51 18.85
CA ILE A 504 21.82 -26.87 18.54
C ILE A 504 23.36 -26.90 18.40
N GLU A 505 23.94 -25.94 17.68
CA GLU A 505 25.40 -25.82 17.53
C GLU A 505 26.08 -25.68 18.90
N ALA A 506 25.54 -24.82 19.78
CA ALA A 506 26.05 -24.68 21.15
C ALA A 506 25.93 -25.99 21.96
N LEU A 507 24.92 -26.82 21.72
CA LEU A 507 24.83 -28.16 22.32
C LEU A 507 25.90 -29.11 21.78
N LEU A 508 26.16 -29.08 20.46
CA LEU A 508 27.19 -29.90 19.81
C LEU A 508 28.60 -29.52 20.28
N GLU A 509 28.89 -28.22 20.42
CA GLU A 509 30.16 -27.70 20.93
C GLU A 509 30.45 -28.14 22.36
N ARG A 510 29.42 -28.12 23.23
CA ARG A 510 29.54 -28.60 24.62
C ARG A 510 29.57 -30.12 24.76
N GLY A 511 29.49 -30.86 23.65
CA GLY A 511 29.45 -32.33 23.66
C GLY A 511 28.13 -32.93 24.14
N ALA A 512 27.07 -32.13 24.29
CA ALA A 512 25.74 -32.56 24.76
C ALA A 512 24.95 -33.30 23.66
N SER A 513 25.54 -34.38 23.14
CA SER A 513 25.12 -35.07 21.91
C SER A 513 23.68 -35.59 21.96
N ALA A 514 23.18 -36.03 23.12
CA ALA A 514 21.79 -36.48 23.25
C ALA A 514 20.79 -35.33 23.10
N GLN A 515 21.06 -34.19 23.75
CA GLN A 515 20.22 -33.00 23.65
C GLN A 515 20.25 -32.42 22.24
N ALA A 516 21.44 -32.34 21.62
CA ALA A 516 21.59 -31.89 20.24
C ALA A 516 20.78 -32.75 19.25
N ARG A 517 20.80 -34.09 19.40
CA ARG A 517 19.98 -34.99 18.57
C ARG A 517 18.48 -34.74 18.75
N THR A 518 18.01 -34.61 19.98
CA THR A 518 16.59 -34.33 20.26
C THR A 518 16.16 -32.98 19.67
N ALA A 519 16.98 -31.95 19.86
CA ALA A 519 16.72 -30.62 19.32
C ALA A 519 16.74 -30.61 17.78
N THR A 520 17.68 -31.30 17.15
CA THR A 520 17.76 -31.47 15.69
C THR A 520 16.55 -32.22 15.13
N ALA A 521 16.09 -33.27 15.81
CA ALA A 521 14.90 -34.01 15.42
C ALA A 521 13.63 -33.14 15.51
N SER A 522 13.53 -32.30 16.54
CA SER A 522 12.44 -31.32 16.66
C SER A 522 12.54 -30.24 15.57
N LEU A 523 13.73 -29.75 15.25
CA LEU A 523 13.93 -28.79 14.16
C LEU A 523 13.44 -29.37 12.82
N GLY A 524 13.77 -30.64 12.52
CA GLY A 524 13.32 -31.29 11.30
C GLY A 524 11.81 -31.54 11.21
N LYS A 525 11.10 -31.60 12.34
CA LYS A 525 9.63 -31.65 12.36
C LYS A 525 9.02 -30.30 12.02
N ASP A 526 9.58 -29.23 12.57
CA ASP A 526 9.07 -27.88 12.38
C ASP A 526 9.43 -27.33 10.99
N PHE A 527 10.56 -27.79 10.42
CA PHE A 527 11.08 -27.37 9.11
C PHE A 527 11.39 -28.57 8.22
N PRO A 528 10.34 -29.29 7.74
CA PRO A 528 10.53 -30.47 6.92
C PRO A 528 11.22 -30.12 5.60
N GLY A 529 12.29 -30.83 5.29
CA GLY A 529 13.06 -30.63 4.06
C GLY A 529 14.14 -29.55 4.13
N ALA A 530 14.34 -28.88 5.29
CA ALA A 530 15.46 -27.97 5.48
C ALA A 530 16.81 -28.71 5.37
N PRO A 531 17.67 -28.39 4.38
CA PRO A 531 18.94 -29.11 4.13
C PRO A 531 19.86 -29.15 5.35
N LEU A 532 19.87 -28.09 6.14
CA LEU A 532 20.68 -27.94 7.33
C LEU A 532 20.39 -28.99 8.41
N VAL A 533 19.18 -29.55 8.46
CA VAL A 533 18.84 -30.62 9.41
C VAL A 533 19.70 -31.87 9.12
N LEU A 534 19.93 -32.19 7.84
CA LEU A 534 20.81 -33.30 7.45
C LEU A 534 22.27 -33.01 7.81
N GLN A 535 22.72 -31.76 7.65
CA GLN A 535 24.05 -31.34 8.06
C GLN A 535 24.25 -31.48 9.59
N LEU A 536 23.30 -31.00 10.40
CA LEU A 536 23.39 -31.12 11.87
C LEU A 536 23.41 -32.58 12.32
N GLN A 537 22.65 -33.45 11.65
CA GLN A 537 22.72 -34.90 11.88
C GLN A 537 24.08 -35.47 11.46
N CYS A 538 24.63 -35.06 10.32
CA CYS A 538 25.99 -35.43 9.89
C CYS A 538 27.01 -35.06 10.96
N GLU A 539 27.01 -33.82 11.46
CA GLU A 539 27.94 -33.36 12.47
C GLU A 539 27.82 -34.15 13.79
N ALA A 540 26.60 -34.40 14.25
CA ALA A 540 26.37 -35.22 15.44
C ALA A 540 26.94 -36.65 15.27
N GLN A 541 26.87 -37.22 14.06
CA GLN A 541 27.47 -38.53 13.77
C GLN A 541 28.99 -38.47 13.73
N VAL A 542 29.58 -37.42 13.13
CA VAL A 542 31.04 -37.19 13.16
C VAL A 542 31.55 -37.13 14.60
N ARG A 543 30.89 -36.35 15.47
CA ARG A 543 31.27 -36.19 16.89
C ARG A 543 31.16 -37.48 17.71
N THR A 544 30.37 -38.45 17.25
CA THR A 544 30.25 -39.79 17.88
C THR A 544 31.08 -40.87 17.18
N GLY A 545 31.93 -40.49 16.22
CA GLY A 545 32.83 -41.41 15.50
C GLY A 545 32.16 -42.23 14.39
N GLN A 546 30.88 -41.99 14.09
CA GLN A 546 30.11 -42.73 13.10
C GLN A 546 30.31 -42.14 11.69
N LEU A 547 31.53 -42.24 11.15
CA LEU A 547 31.94 -41.51 9.94
C LEU A 547 31.23 -41.96 8.65
N VAL A 548 30.88 -43.24 8.52
CA VAL A 548 30.18 -43.76 7.33
C VAL A 548 28.76 -43.18 7.20
N PRO A 549 27.88 -43.29 8.22
CA PRO A 549 26.56 -42.67 8.14
C PRO A 549 26.63 -41.14 8.13
N ALA A 550 27.63 -40.54 8.80
CA ALA A 550 27.85 -39.09 8.72
C ALA A 550 28.05 -38.62 7.27
N ARG A 551 28.98 -39.27 6.54
CA ARG A 551 29.25 -38.95 5.13
C ARG A 551 27.99 -38.99 4.27
N ALA A 552 27.17 -40.04 4.41
CA ALA A 552 25.93 -40.16 3.65
C ALA A 552 24.95 -39.00 3.92
N LEU A 553 24.86 -38.54 5.18
CA LEU A 553 24.02 -37.41 5.54
C LEU A 553 24.54 -36.08 4.97
N CYS A 554 25.84 -35.82 5.05
CA CYS A 554 26.44 -34.61 4.47
C CYS A 554 26.27 -34.57 2.94
N LEU A 555 26.44 -35.69 2.24
CA LEU A 555 26.21 -35.75 0.79
C LEU A 555 24.75 -35.43 0.44
N ARG A 556 23.78 -36.01 1.16
CA ARG A 556 22.36 -35.68 0.99
C ARG A 556 22.03 -34.23 1.32
N ALA A 557 22.74 -33.63 2.26
CA ALA A 557 22.60 -32.20 2.55
C ALA A 557 23.04 -31.35 1.35
N LEU A 558 24.16 -31.72 0.71
CA LEU A 558 24.68 -31.06 -0.50
C LEU A 558 23.82 -31.31 -1.75
N GLU A 559 23.18 -32.47 -1.87
CA GLU A 559 22.19 -32.72 -2.91
C GLU A 559 20.99 -31.76 -2.81
N ALA A 560 20.62 -31.38 -1.58
CA ALA A 560 19.53 -30.45 -1.33
C ALA A 560 19.97 -28.97 -1.38
N GLN A 561 21.21 -28.66 -0.99
CA GLN A 561 21.81 -27.34 -1.06
C GLN A 561 23.33 -27.44 -1.24
N GLU A 562 23.80 -27.19 -2.46
CA GLU A 562 25.21 -27.36 -2.83
C GLU A 562 26.19 -26.44 -2.09
N ASP A 563 25.69 -25.34 -1.52
CA ASP A 563 26.54 -24.31 -0.90
C ASP A 563 26.58 -24.35 0.63
N LEU A 564 26.28 -25.52 1.22
CA LEU A 564 26.39 -25.71 2.67
C LEU A 564 27.86 -25.80 3.10
N VAL A 565 28.37 -24.71 3.67
CA VAL A 565 29.78 -24.55 4.08
C VAL A 565 30.23 -25.69 5.00
N GLN A 566 29.46 -25.95 6.06
CA GLN A 566 29.84 -26.93 7.07
C GLN A 566 29.75 -28.38 6.54
N ALA A 567 28.83 -28.68 5.63
CA ALA A 567 28.77 -30.00 4.99
C ALA A 567 30.01 -30.25 4.11
N HIS A 568 30.44 -29.25 3.33
CA HIS A 568 31.72 -29.31 2.61
C HIS A 568 32.90 -29.48 3.57
N PHE A 569 32.96 -28.71 4.66
CA PHE A 569 34.05 -28.81 5.63
C PHE A 569 34.14 -30.21 6.26
N LEU A 570 33.02 -30.78 6.72
CA LEU A 570 32.99 -32.10 7.34
C LEU A 570 33.40 -33.21 6.36
N LEU A 571 32.97 -33.15 5.09
CA LEU A 571 33.40 -34.09 4.05
C LEU A 571 34.89 -33.97 3.76
N GLY A 572 35.39 -32.74 3.61
CA GLY A 572 36.82 -32.47 3.42
C GLY A 572 37.68 -32.97 4.58
N TRP A 573 37.24 -32.72 5.82
CA TRP A 573 37.90 -33.17 7.03
C TRP A 573 37.90 -34.70 7.16
N MET A 574 36.78 -35.37 6.92
CA MET A 574 36.70 -36.84 6.95
C MET A 574 37.58 -37.48 5.88
N ALA A 575 37.69 -36.88 4.69
CA ALA A 575 38.55 -37.34 3.62
C ALA A 575 40.04 -37.08 3.91
N ASP A 576 40.39 -35.94 4.53
CA ASP A 576 41.74 -35.64 5.04
C ASP A 576 42.19 -36.71 6.05
N ALA A 577 41.33 -37.01 7.03
CA ALA A 577 41.57 -38.02 8.06
C ALA A 577 41.77 -39.45 7.48
N LYS A 578 41.20 -39.73 6.31
CA LYS A 578 41.37 -41.00 5.58
C LYS A 578 42.49 -40.98 4.54
N HIS A 579 43.23 -39.88 4.43
CA HIS A 579 44.26 -39.67 3.40
C HIS A 579 43.72 -39.84 1.97
N GLN A 580 42.54 -39.29 1.68
CA GLN A 580 41.86 -39.34 0.38
C GLN A 580 41.91 -37.98 -0.33
N PRO A 581 43.03 -37.59 -0.94
CA PRO A 581 43.23 -36.23 -1.47
C PRO A 581 42.30 -35.87 -2.63
N ALA A 582 41.88 -36.86 -3.43
CA ALA A 582 40.98 -36.66 -4.57
C ALA A 582 39.59 -36.18 -4.12
N GLU A 583 39.18 -36.53 -2.90
CA GLU A 583 37.91 -36.09 -2.33
C GLU A 583 38.07 -34.91 -1.38
N ALA A 584 39.15 -34.87 -0.58
CA ALA A 584 39.35 -33.81 0.39
C ALA A 584 39.47 -32.43 -0.26
N ARG A 585 40.25 -32.32 -1.35
CA ARG A 585 40.58 -31.02 -1.95
C ARG A 585 39.37 -30.28 -2.53
N PRO A 586 38.50 -30.87 -3.38
CA PRO A 586 37.36 -30.15 -3.93
C PRO A 586 36.43 -29.60 -2.84
N HIS A 587 36.21 -30.37 -1.77
CA HIS A 587 35.37 -29.92 -0.66
C HIS A 587 36.03 -28.76 0.11
N LEU A 588 37.32 -28.85 0.44
CA LEU A 588 38.04 -27.78 1.15
C LEU A 588 38.20 -26.51 0.30
N GLU A 589 38.43 -26.65 -1.00
CA GLU A 589 38.43 -25.53 -1.96
C GLU A 589 37.07 -24.82 -1.99
N ARG A 590 35.96 -25.59 -1.95
CA ARG A 590 34.62 -25.02 -1.88
C ARG A 590 34.38 -24.26 -0.57
N VAL A 591 34.84 -24.77 0.57
CA VAL A 591 34.77 -24.04 1.85
C VAL A 591 35.51 -22.71 1.77
N VAL A 592 36.74 -22.71 1.25
CA VAL A 592 37.54 -21.47 1.11
C VAL A 592 36.90 -20.46 0.14
N ALA A 593 36.17 -20.95 -0.87
CA ALA A 593 35.44 -20.09 -1.80
C ALA A 593 34.17 -19.48 -1.18
N LEU A 594 33.40 -20.27 -0.42
CA LEU A 594 32.13 -19.84 0.20
C LEU A 594 32.34 -19.04 1.50
N GLU A 595 33.35 -19.40 2.29
CA GLU A 595 33.70 -18.75 3.55
C GLU A 595 35.21 -18.46 3.61
N PRO A 596 35.67 -17.36 3.01
CA PRO A 596 37.08 -16.97 3.03
C PRO A 596 37.65 -16.81 4.45
N ALA A 597 36.83 -16.53 5.46
CA ALA A 597 37.26 -16.40 6.86
C ALA A 597 37.47 -17.76 7.57
N HIS A 598 37.17 -18.90 6.94
CA HIS A 598 37.27 -20.23 7.56
C HIS A 598 38.72 -20.73 7.63
N GLU A 599 39.51 -20.20 8.57
CA GLU A 599 40.96 -20.41 8.64
C GLU A 599 41.41 -21.89 8.65
N GLU A 600 40.66 -22.76 9.32
CA GLU A 600 41.01 -24.19 9.39
C GLU A 600 40.95 -24.88 8.03
N ALA A 601 40.01 -24.50 7.15
CA ALA A 601 39.91 -25.07 5.81
C ALA A 601 41.13 -24.71 4.96
N TRP A 602 41.66 -23.49 5.13
CA TRP A 602 42.93 -23.08 4.51
C TRP A 602 44.10 -23.95 4.96
N ARG A 603 44.21 -24.23 6.26
CA ARG A 603 45.29 -25.06 6.82
C ARG A 603 45.20 -26.51 6.34
N LEU A 604 44.00 -27.10 6.32
CA LEU A 604 43.77 -28.45 5.80
C LEU A 604 44.06 -28.53 4.31
N LEU A 605 43.62 -27.53 3.52
CA LEU A 605 43.88 -27.50 2.08
C LEU A 605 45.38 -27.35 1.79
N ALA A 606 46.10 -26.51 2.54
CA ALA A 606 47.55 -26.39 2.43
C ALA A 606 48.27 -27.70 2.74
N ARG A 607 47.84 -28.41 3.80
CA ARG A 607 48.35 -29.74 4.13
C ARG A 607 48.15 -30.72 2.96
N GLN A 608 46.96 -30.71 2.35
CA GLN A 608 46.64 -31.54 1.19
C GLN A 608 47.50 -31.22 -0.04
N TYR A 609 47.81 -29.94 -0.29
CA TYR A 609 48.71 -29.53 -1.37
C TYR A 609 50.17 -29.90 -1.10
N ARG A 610 50.65 -29.72 0.15
CA ARG A 610 52.00 -30.14 0.58
C ARG A 610 52.18 -31.64 0.40
N ALA A 611 51.25 -32.44 0.91
CA ALA A 611 51.31 -33.91 0.82
C ALA A 611 51.26 -34.43 -0.63
N GLY A 612 50.61 -33.69 -1.54
CA GLY A 612 50.51 -34.05 -2.95
C GLY A 612 51.58 -33.47 -3.87
N GLY A 613 52.56 -32.72 -3.36
CA GLY A 613 53.57 -32.06 -4.20
C GLY A 613 53.01 -30.94 -5.11
N GLN A 614 51.86 -30.36 -4.76
CA GLN A 614 51.16 -29.35 -5.58
C GLN A 614 51.66 -27.93 -5.27
N GLY A 615 52.94 -27.69 -5.57
CA GLY A 615 53.63 -26.44 -5.19
C GLY A 615 52.97 -25.18 -5.75
N ALA A 616 52.52 -25.19 -7.00
CA ALA A 616 51.87 -24.03 -7.63
C ALA A 616 50.56 -23.65 -6.93
N GLN A 617 49.70 -24.64 -6.64
CA GLN A 617 48.45 -24.44 -5.92
C GLN A 617 48.70 -23.96 -4.48
N LEU A 618 49.73 -24.49 -3.81
CA LEU A 618 50.10 -24.05 -2.47
C LEU A 618 50.55 -22.59 -2.43
N GLU A 619 51.37 -22.14 -3.38
CA GLU A 619 51.79 -20.73 -3.43
C GLU A 619 50.64 -19.79 -3.76
N ALA A 620 49.75 -20.18 -4.67
CA ALA A 620 48.52 -19.43 -4.94
C ALA A 620 47.61 -19.34 -3.70
N LEU A 621 47.48 -20.44 -2.94
CA LEU A 621 46.71 -20.48 -1.70
C LEU A 621 47.35 -19.56 -0.64
N LYS A 622 48.67 -19.60 -0.45
CA LYS A 622 49.39 -18.70 0.47
C LYS A 622 49.18 -17.23 0.12
N ALA A 623 49.28 -16.87 -1.16
CA ALA A 623 49.08 -15.49 -1.60
C ALA A 623 47.65 -15.00 -1.27
N ARG A 624 46.63 -15.81 -1.57
CA ARG A 624 45.24 -15.50 -1.22
C ARG A 624 45.04 -15.43 0.31
N TYR A 625 45.66 -16.32 1.07
CA TYR A 625 45.59 -16.30 2.53
C TYR A 625 46.21 -15.03 3.12
N ARG A 626 47.38 -14.59 2.61
CA ARG A 626 48.00 -13.32 3.00
C ARG A 626 47.10 -12.13 2.70
N ALA A 627 46.46 -12.11 1.53
CA ALA A 627 45.52 -11.06 1.17
C ALA A 627 44.30 -11.02 2.12
N GLN A 628 43.81 -12.19 2.54
CA GLN A 628 42.65 -12.31 3.42
C GLN A 628 42.95 -12.00 4.90
N PHE A 629 44.08 -12.47 5.43
CA PHE A 629 44.38 -12.45 6.87
C PHE A 629 45.57 -11.57 7.25
N ALA A 630 46.22 -10.91 6.29
CA ALA A 630 47.41 -10.08 6.50
C ALA A 630 48.58 -10.79 7.22
N ARG A 631 48.68 -12.13 7.07
CA ARG A 631 49.73 -12.97 7.66
C ARG A 631 50.03 -14.20 6.81
N GLU A 632 51.15 -14.85 7.05
CA GLU A 632 51.53 -16.08 6.35
C GLU A 632 50.70 -17.29 6.80
N LEU A 633 50.46 -18.22 5.87
CA LEU A 633 49.73 -19.46 6.14
C LEU A 633 50.66 -20.46 6.85
N PRO A 634 50.31 -20.94 8.07
CA PRO A 634 51.15 -21.84 8.85
C PRO A 634 51.52 -23.17 8.18
#